data_AF-A0A2T4T6V3-F1
#
_entry.id   AF-A0A2T4T6V3-F1
#
_cell.length_a   1.000
_cell.length_b   1.000
_cell.length_c   1.000
_cell.angle_alpha   90.00
_cell.angle_beta   90.00
_cell.angle_gamma   90.00
#
_symmetry.space_group_name_H-M   'P 1'
#
loop_
_entity.id
_entity.type
_entity.pdbx_description
1 polymer ?
#
loop_
_entity_poly.entity_id
_entity_poly.type
_entity_poly.pdbx_seq_one_letter_code
_entity_poly.pdbx_strand_id
1 'polypeptide(L)'
;MKRILFTAVILFTVCQMFAGSKLDFSMLKNVTMINVDYDWTNLTIEGKKVADWLDFRQADQPDWDARKELKEELKPQIDEMVASANGKLKSSNLILKKNCSSQYTIKLSPQNITKKGNNVIKCQLIETKKHKVVHEFNIEGKGGVFGSMANLWSDGFKDAGKKLASMIKKGLK
;
A
#
# COMPACT_ATOMS: atom_id res chain seq x y z
N MET A 1 13.70 55.29 -2.84
CA MET A 1 14.45 54.42 -1.91
C MET A 1 14.07 52.98 -2.18
N LYS A 2 15.06 52.17 -2.56
CA LYS A 2 14.92 50.75 -2.88
C LYS A 2 14.63 49.96 -1.59
N ARG A 3 13.60 49.11 -1.61
CA ARG A 3 13.56 47.88 -0.80
C ARG A 3 13.01 46.76 -1.68
N ILE A 4 13.96 46.02 -2.25
CA ILE A 4 13.79 44.68 -2.79
C ILE A 4 13.64 43.76 -1.58
N LEU A 5 12.58 42.96 -1.51
CA LEU A 5 12.58 41.73 -0.73
C LEU A 5 11.76 40.65 -1.46
N PHE A 6 12.52 39.82 -2.19
CA PHE A 6 12.39 38.38 -2.39
C PHE A 6 11.01 37.71 -2.28
N THR A 7 10.47 37.41 -3.46
CA THR A 7 10.18 36.04 -3.98
C THR A 7 9.98 34.91 -2.96
N ALA A 8 8.81 34.25 -3.09
CA ALA A 8 8.61 32.79 -3.20
C ALA A 8 7.41 32.31 -2.36
N VAL A 9 6.20 32.43 -2.90
CA VAL A 9 5.14 31.47 -2.55
C VAL A 9 5.04 30.51 -3.72
N ILE A 10 5.76 29.41 -3.55
CA ILE A 10 5.76 28.25 -4.44
C ILE A 10 4.35 27.70 -4.50
N LEU A 11 3.85 27.70 -5.73
CA LEU A 11 2.71 26.98 -6.29
C LEU A 11 2.43 25.65 -5.56
N PHE A 12 1.46 25.63 -4.63
CA PHE A 12 0.82 24.39 -4.17
C PHE A 12 -0.24 23.95 -5.20
N THR A 13 0.19 23.59 -6.40
CA THR A 13 -0.59 22.72 -7.28
C THR A 13 -0.14 21.29 -7.04
N VAL A 14 -0.64 20.68 -5.97
CA VAL A 14 -0.76 19.21 -5.95
C VAL A 14 -2.07 18.92 -6.63
N CYS A 15 -2.00 18.54 -7.90
CA CYS A 15 -3.14 18.06 -8.67
C CYS A 15 -3.86 16.96 -7.89
N GLN A 16 -5.04 17.28 -7.33
CA GLN A 16 -6.04 16.28 -7.02
C GLN A 16 -6.68 15.82 -8.33
N MET A 17 -5.95 14.98 -9.07
CA MET A 17 -6.51 14.07 -10.06
C MET A 17 -6.05 12.71 -9.53
N PHE A 18 -6.92 11.79 -9.09
CA PHE A 18 -7.85 11.04 -9.92
C PHE A 18 -9.08 10.62 -9.09
N ALA A 19 -10.14 11.43 -9.15
CA ALA A 19 -11.49 10.93 -8.96
C ALA A 19 -12.04 10.59 -10.36
N GLY A 20 -12.11 9.31 -10.71
CA GLY A 20 -13.02 8.83 -11.76
C GLY A 20 -12.44 8.30 -13.09
N SER A 21 -11.13 8.38 -13.36
CA SER A 21 -10.59 7.65 -14.52
C SER A 21 -10.51 6.15 -14.19
N LYS A 22 -11.24 5.30 -14.91
CA LYS A 22 -11.04 3.85 -14.85
C LYS A 22 -9.55 3.58 -15.15
N LEU A 23 -8.86 2.94 -14.20
CA LEU A 23 -7.49 2.50 -14.44
C LEU A 23 -7.53 1.42 -15.53
N ASP A 24 -6.90 1.71 -16.66
CA ASP A 24 -6.68 0.75 -17.72
C ASP A 24 -5.49 -0.13 -17.35
N PHE A 25 -5.66 -1.45 -17.40
CA PHE A 25 -4.58 -2.41 -17.15
C PHE A 25 -4.26 -3.23 -18.41
N SER A 26 -4.65 -2.76 -19.59
CA SER A 26 -4.43 -3.41 -20.88
C SER A 26 -2.97 -3.73 -21.17
N MET A 27 -2.02 -2.94 -20.66
CA MET A 27 -0.58 -3.21 -20.78
C MET A 27 -0.10 -4.48 -20.04
N LEU A 28 -0.94 -5.01 -19.14
CA LEU A 28 -0.71 -6.28 -18.46
C LEU A 28 -1.28 -7.48 -19.25
N LYS A 29 -1.88 -7.27 -20.42
CA LYS A 29 -2.33 -8.35 -21.29
C LYS A 29 -1.13 -9.22 -21.69
N ASN A 30 -1.23 -10.53 -21.45
CA ASN A 30 -0.17 -11.53 -21.61
C ASN A 30 0.98 -11.47 -20.60
N VAL A 31 0.93 -10.56 -19.61
CA VAL A 31 1.83 -10.61 -18.46
C VAL A 31 1.31 -11.69 -17.50
N THR A 32 2.15 -12.68 -17.21
CA THR A 32 1.78 -13.78 -16.30
C THR A 32 2.25 -13.56 -14.87
N MET A 33 3.22 -12.67 -14.67
CA MET A 33 3.82 -12.39 -13.37
C MET A 33 4.16 -10.92 -13.22
N ILE A 34 3.85 -10.35 -12.05
CA ILE A 34 4.24 -8.99 -11.65
C ILE A 34 5.06 -9.11 -10.36
N ASN A 35 6.22 -8.44 -10.35
CA ASN A 35 7.04 -8.38 -9.14
C ASN A 35 6.33 -7.53 -8.07
N VAL A 36 6.47 -7.90 -6.80
CA VAL A 36 5.93 -7.13 -5.69
C VAL A 36 7.07 -6.54 -4.87
N ASP A 37 6.95 -5.26 -4.57
CA ASP A 37 7.86 -4.52 -3.69
C ASP A 37 7.07 -3.81 -2.58
N TYR A 38 7.66 -3.69 -1.39
CA TYR A 38 7.02 -3.09 -0.22
C TYR A 38 7.79 -1.85 0.22
N ASP A 39 7.05 -0.74 0.39
CA ASP A 39 7.63 0.51 0.86
C ASP A 39 6.90 0.99 2.12
N TRP A 40 7.61 0.92 3.24
CA TRP A 40 7.10 1.30 4.56
C TRP A 40 7.52 2.72 4.98
N THR A 41 8.19 3.47 4.11
CA THR A 41 8.84 4.75 4.45
C THR A 41 7.84 5.79 4.96
N ASN A 42 6.64 5.81 4.39
CA ASN A 42 5.59 6.78 4.71
C ASN A 42 4.49 6.21 5.60
N LEU A 43 4.74 5.08 6.28
CA LEU A 43 3.74 4.46 7.15
C LEU A 43 3.41 5.37 8.34
N THR A 44 2.13 5.58 8.59
CA THR A 44 1.60 6.00 9.88
C THR A 44 0.76 4.89 10.52
N ILE A 45 0.70 4.87 11.85
CA ILE A 45 -0.16 3.96 12.61
C ILE A 45 -1.01 4.80 13.55
N GLU A 46 -2.34 4.67 13.46
CA GLU A 46 -3.29 5.55 14.16
C GLU A 46 -3.00 7.05 13.88
N GLY A 47 -2.61 7.37 12.64
CA GLY A 47 -2.25 8.75 12.24
C GLY A 47 -0.92 9.27 12.82
N LYS A 48 -0.18 8.47 13.60
CA LYS A 48 1.13 8.82 14.15
C LYS A 48 2.25 8.29 13.25
N LYS A 49 3.37 9.02 13.17
CA LYS A 49 4.59 8.46 12.56
C LYS A 49 5.01 7.21 13.35
N VAL A 50 5.71 6.29 12.69
CA VAL A 50 6.14 5.03 13.31
C VAL A 50 6.90 5.25 14.63
N ALA A 51 7.82 6.22 14.68
CA ALA A 51 8.57 6.53 15.91
C ALA A 51 7.63 6.94 17.06
N ASP A 52 6.77 7.94 16.81
CA ASP A 52 5.81 8.44 17.80
C ASP A 52 4.81 7.35 18.24
N TRP A 53 4.41 6.46 17.32
CA TRP A 53 3.55 5.34 17.65
C TRP A 53 4.24 4.31 18.54
N LEU A 54 5.52 4.00 18.27
CA LEU A 54 6.29 3.06 19.09
C LEU A 54 6.43 3.57 20.53
N ASP A 55 6.77 4.85 20.69
CA ASP A 55 6.92 5.47 22.02
C ASP A 55 5.57 5.46 22.77
N PHE A 56 4.48 5.84 22.09
CA PHE A 56 3.14 5.78 22.65
C PHE A 56 2.74 4.34 23.02
N ARG A 57 2.96 3.38 22.12
CA ARG A 57 2.56 1.98 22.29
C ARG A 57 3.30 1.31 23.43
N GLN A 58 4.59 1.60 23.58
CA GLN A 58 5.42 1.09 24.67
C GLN A 58 5.02 1.70 26.02
N ALA A 59 4.68 2.99 26.06
CA ALA A 59 4.21 3.63 27.29
C ALA A 59 2.81 3.14 27.71
N ASP A 60 1.92 2.89 26.76
CA ASP A 60 0.56 2.36 26.98
C ASP A 60 0.57 0.89 27.41
N GLN A 61 1.51 0.08 26.90
CA GLN A 61 1.70 -1.32 27.29
C GLN A 61 3.17 -1.63 27.59
N PRO A 62 3.67 -1.32 28.80
CA PRO A 62 5.09 -1.46 29.16
C PRO A 62 5.63 -2.89 29.05
N ASP A 63 4.78 -3.90 29.31
CA ASP A 63 5.16 -5.31 29.24
C ASP A 63 5.20 -5.87 27.80
N TRP A 64 4.77 -5.09 26.81
CA TRP A 64 4.71 -5.48 25.41
C TRP A 64 5.82 -4.84 24.60
N ASP A 65 6.53 -5.60 23.75
CA ASP A 65 7.56 -5.05 22.87
C ASP A 65 6.91 -4.47 21.59
N ALA A 66 6.70 -3.15 21.58
CA ALA A 66 6.10 -2.45 20.45
C ALA A 66 6.93 -2.58 19.15
N ARG A 67 8.27 -2.70 19.25
CA ARG A 67 9.16 -2.84 18.09
C ARG A 67 9.03 -4.23 17.50
N LYS A 68 8.92 -5.25 18.34
CA LYS A 68 8.63 -6.62 17.93
C LYS A 68 7.25 -6.73 17.31
N GLU A 69 6.21 -6.15 17.91
CA GLU A 69 4.84 -6.10 17.36
C GLU A 69 4.84 -5.51 15.94
N LEU A 70 5.51 -4.37 15.73
CA LEU A 70 5.63 -3.78 14.40
C LEU A 70 6.33 -4.71 13.39
N LYS A 71 7.45 -5.31 13.80
CA LYS A 71 8.33 -6.08 12.90
C LYS A 71 7.79 -7.47 12.58
N GLU A 72 7.26 -8.16 13.57
CA GLU A 72 6.91 -9.58 13.51
C GLU A 72 5.40 -9.80 13.39
N GLU A 73 4.58 -8.85 13.84
CA GLU A 73 3.12 -9.01 13.78
C GLU A 73 2.50 -8.13 12.70
N LEU A 74 2.83 -6.83 12.60
CA LEU A 74 2.22 -5.91 11.63
C LEU A 74 2.80 -6.08 10.23
N LYS A 75 4.10 -5.84 10.06
CA LYS A 75 4.74 -5.78 8.73
C LYS A 75 4.55 -7.06 7.91
N PRO A 76 4.61 -8.28 8.48
CA PRO A 76 4.38 -9.50 7.71
C PRO A 76 2.96 -9.62 7.16
N GLN A 77 1.95 -8.97 7.76
CA GLN A 77 0.57 -9.08 7.27
C GLN A 77 0.37 -8.52 5.86
N ILE A 78 1.28 -7.70 5.34
CA ILE A 78 1.18 -7.26 3.93
C ILE A 78 1.28 -8.45 2.96
N ASP A 79 1.92 -9.56 3.34
CA ASP A 79 1.97 -10.76 2.51
C ASP A 79 0.56 -11.39 2.35
N GLU A 80 -0.36 -11.17 3.30
CA GLU A 80 -1.76 -11.58 3.19
C GLU A 80 -2.51 -10.80 2.11
N MET A 81 -2.13 -9.55 1.85
CA MET A 81 -2.65 -8.78 0.72
C MET A 81 -2.28 -9.45 -0.60
N VAL A 82 -1.02 -9.88 -0.74
CA VAL A 82 -0.53 -10.56 -1.95
C VAL A 82 -1.18 -11.92 -2.11
N ALA A 83 -1.28 -12.71 -1.04
CA ALA A 83 -1.95 -14.01 -1.06
C ALA A 83 -3.43 -13.89 -1.46
N SER A 84 -4.15 -12.92 -0.87
CA SER A 84 -5.56 -12.68 -1.18
C SER A 84 -5.78 -12.19 -2.61
N ALA A 85 -4.90 -11.31 -3.10
CA ALA A 85 -4.94 -10.87 -4.50
C ALA A 85 -4.70 -12.04 -5.45
N ASN A 86 -3.69 -12.87 -5.21
CA ASN A 86 -3.38 -14.06 -5.99
C ASN A 86 -4.52 -15.07 -6.04
N GLY A 87 -5.26 -15.24 -4.93
CA GLY A 87 -6.46 -16.10 -4.89
C GLY A 87 -7.48 -15.74 -5.98
N LYS A 88 -7.57 -14.46 -6.38
CA LYS A 88 -8.46 -13.99 -7.44
C LYS A 88 -7.78 -13.87 -8.81
N LEU A 89 -6.52 -13.45 -8.85
CA LEU A 89 -5.79 -13.19 -10.10
C LEU A 89 -5.42 -14.47 -10.87
N LYS A 90 -5.31 -15.62 -10.19
CA LYS A 90 -5.07 -16.93 -10.85
C LYS A 90 -6.03 -17.20 -12.02
N SER A 91 -7.30 -16.84 -11.89
CA SER A 91 -8.31 -16.98 -12.96
C SER A 91 -8.06 -16.12 -14.21
N SER A 92 -7.12 -15.17 -14.15
CA SER A 92 -6.69 -14.29 -15.23
C SER A 92 -5.25 -14.60 -15.70
N ASN A 93 -4.72 -15.77 -15.33
CA ASN A 93 -3.34 -16.20 -15.63
C ASN A 93 -2.27 -15.19 -15.19
N LEU A 94 -2.53 -14.45 -14.11
CA LEU A 94 -1.65 -13.41 -13.57
C LEU A 94 -1.34 -13.72 -12.10
N ILE A 95 -0.08 -13.58 -11.70
CA ILE A 95 0.39 -13.82 -10.33
C ILE A 95 1.26 -12.65 -9.86
N LEU A 96 1.03 -12.21 -8.62
CA LEU A 96 1.90 -11.30 -7.88
C LEU A 96 2.93 -12.12 -7.11
N LYS A 97 4.22 -11.87 -7.31
CA LYS A 97 5.31 -12.61 -6.65
C LYS A 97 6.43 -11.67 -6.21
N LYS A 98 7.00 -11.90 -5.03
CA LYS A 98 8.18 -11.16 -4.56
C LYS A 98 9.46 -11.71 -5.21
N ASN A 99 10.48 -10.86 -5.34
CA ASN A 99 11.83 -11.23 -5.77
C ASN A 99 11.84 -11.98 -7.12
N CYS A 100 11.03 -11.54 -8.07
CA CYS A 100 11.02 -12.12 -9.41
C CYS A 100 11.40 -11.08 -10.47
N SER A 101 12.10 -11.52 -11.51
CA SER A 101 12.30 -10.70 -12.71
C SER A 101 10.98 -10.64 -13.49
N SER A 102 10.39 -9.45 -13.59
CA SER A 102 9.18 -9.19 -14.36
C SER A 102 9.27 -7.83 -15.06
N GLN A 103 8.59 -7.71 -16.20
CA GLN A 103 8.42 -6.45 -16.92
C GLN A 103 7.81 -5.35 -16.04
N TYR A 104 6.97 -5.73 -15.08
CA TYR A 104 6.31 -4.79 -14.17
C TYR A 104 6.56 -5.15 -12.71
N THR A 105 6.66 -4.10 -11.89
CA THR A 105 6.67 -4.20 -10.44
C THR A 105 5.49 -3.42 -9.89
N ILE A 106 4.71 -4.03 -8.99
CA ILE A 106 3.75 -3.31 -8.16
C ILE A 106 4.39 -3.01 -6.82
N LYS A 107 4.58 -1.71 -6.53
CA LYS A 107 5.02 -1.23 -5.22
C LYS A 107 3.79 -0.99 -4.35
N LEU A 108 3.77 -1.62 -3.18
CA LEU A 108 2.72 -1.47 -2.17
C LEU A 108 3.27 -0.64 -1.02
N SER A 109 2.68 0.53 -0.80
CA SER A 109 3.15 1.47 0.21
C SER A 109 2.03 1.81 1.19
N PRO A 110 1.92 1.09 2.33
CA PRO A 110 0.98 1.43 3.39
C PRO A 110 1.19 2.88 3.85
N GLN A 111 0.12 3.68 3.78
CA GLN A 111 0.12 5.10 4.16
C GLN A 111 -0.35 5.27 5.59
N ASN A 112 -1.44 4.62 5.98
CA ASN A 112 -1.94 4.61 7.35
C ASN A 112 -2.55 3.25 7.69
N ILE A 113 -2.34 2.78 8.92
CA ILE A 113 -2.95 1.56 9.46
C ILE A 113 -3.54 1.87 10.83
N THR A 114 -4.75 1.39 11.10
CA THR A 114 -5.40 1.52 12.41
C THR A 114 -5.21 0.27 13.27
N LYS A 115 -5.40 0.37 14.60
CA LYS A 115 -5.45 -0.76 15.53
C LYS A 115 -6.53 -1.78 15.13
N LYS A 116 -7.62 -1.31 14.51
CA LYS A 116 -8.69 -2.15 13.97
C LYS A 116 -8.39 -2.78 12.63
N GLY A 117 -7.20 -2.58 12.06
CA GLY A 117 -6.82 -3.18 10.79
C GLY A 117 -7.19 -2.38 9.54
N ASN A 118 -8.01 -1.33 9.65
CA ASN A 118 -8.30 -0.49 8.50
C ASN A 118 -6.99 0.13 7.99
N ASN A 119 -6.77 0.07 6.69
CA ASN A 119 -5.55 0.55 6.08
C ASN A 119 -5.82 1.31 4.77
N VAL A 120 -4.89 2.20 4.44
CA VAL A 120 -4.81 2.87 3.14
C VAL A 120 -3.45 2.53 2.56
N ILE A 121 -3.43 1.98 1.36
CA ILE A 121 -2.21 1.52 0.68
C ILE A 121 -2.12 2.24 -0.65
N LYS A 122 -1.04 2.99 -0.84
CA LYS A 122 -0.70 3.52 -2.15
C LYS A 122 -0.08 2.40 -2.98
N CYS A 123 -0.63 2.18 -4.16
CA CYS A 123 -0.15 1.19 -5.12
C CYS A 123 0.43 1.92 -6.33
N GLN A 124 1.65 1.57 -6.70
CA GLN A 124 2.28 2.06 -7.93
C GLN A 124 2.62 0.88 -8.83
N LEU A 125 2.07 0.85 -10.04
CA LEU A 125 2.53 -0.07 -11.08
C LEU A 125 3.67 0.60 -11.84
N ILE A 126 4.82 -0.06 -11.89
CA ILE A 126 6.07 0.45 -12.43
C ILE A 126 6.52 -0.45 -13.56
N GLU A 127 6.85 0.14 -14.72
CA GLU A 127 7.58 -0.58 -15.78
C GLU A 127 9.04 -0.75 -15.33
N THR A 128 9.42 -1.98 -14.96
CA THR A 128 10.67 -2.31 -14.25
C THR A 128 11.92 -1.80 -14.99
N LYS A 129 12.00 -2.00 -16.31
CA LYS A 129 13.18 -1.58 -17.09
C LYS A 129 13.36 -0.06 -17.15
N LYS A 130 12.25 0.68 -17.25
CA LYS A 130 12.27 2.14 -17.42
C LYS A 130 12.16 2.91 -16.09
N HIS A 131 11.90 2.20 -14.99
CA HIS A 131 11.58 2.80 -13.69
C HIS A 131 10.45 3.83 -13.76
N LYS A 132 9.52 3.64 -14.70
CA LYS A 132 8.41 4.57 -14.97
C LYS A 132 7.17 4.10 -14.24
N VAL A 133 6.58 4.96 -13.41
CA VAL A 133 5.24 4.73 -12.85
C VAL A 133 4.23 4.86 -13.98
N VAL A 134 3.54 3.76 -14.29
CA VAL A 134 2.48 3.72 -15.32
C VAL A 134 1.09 3.90 -14.72
N HIS A 135 0.89 3.47 -13.46
CA HIS A 135 -0.31 3.75 -12.69
C HIS A 135 0.03 4.02 -11.23
N GLU A 136 -0.71 4.93 -10.62
CA GLU A 136 -0.72 5.18 -9.19
C GLU A 136 -2.17 5.29 -8.71
N PHE A 137 -2.50 4.63 -7.60
CA PHE A 137 -3.82 4.64 -7.01
C PHE A 137 -3.78 4.21 -5.55
N ASN A 138 -4.85 4.48 -4.80
CA ASN A 138 -4.98 4.03 -3.42
C ASN A 138 -5.98 2.88 -3.31
N ILE A 139 -5.71 1.96 -2.39
CA ILE A 139 -6.64 0.92 -1.97
C ILE A 139 -6.86 1.06 -0.48
N GLU A 140 -8.13 1.05 -0.09
CA GLU A 140 -8.53 1.00 1.31
C GLU A 140 -8.89 -0.43 1.68
N GLY A 141 -8.25 -0.99 2.71
CA GLY A 141 -8.61 -2.26 3.33
C GLY A 141 -9.44 -2.04 4.58
N LYS A 142 -10.52 -2.83 4.75
CA LYS A 142 -11.31 -2.86 5.98
C LYS A 142 -10.82 -3.97 6.89
N GLY A 143 -10.42 -3.62 8.11
CA GLY A 143 -10.08 -4.59 9.14
C GLY A 143 -11.31 -5.15 9.85
N GLY A 144 -11.07 -5.85 10.96
CA GLY A 144 -12.11 -6.55 11.73
C GLY A 144 -12.59 -5.80 12.97
N VAL A 145 -13.49 -6.46 13.71
CA VAL A 145 -14.04 -5.99 15.00
C VAL A 145 -13.56 -6.85 16.18
N PHE A 146 -13.29 -8.14 15.94
CA PHE A 146 -12.96 -9.12 16.96
C PHE A 146 -11.65 -9.84 16.63
N GLY A 147 -10.78 -10.04 17.63
CA GLY A 147 -9.51 -10.74 17.48
C GLY A 147 -8.32 -9.93 18.01
N SER A 148 -7.13 -10.54 17.92
CA SER A 148 -5.87 -9.82 18.21
C SER A 148 -5.61 -8.75 17.16
N MET A 149 -4.81 -7.74 17.51
CA MET A 149 -4.44 -6.65 16.60
C MET A 149 -3.77 -7.19 15.32
N ALA A 150 -2.92 -8.21 15.44
CA ALA A 150 -2.36 -8.95 14.30
C ALA A 150 -3.43 -9.51 13.34
N ASN A 151 -4.47 -10.15 13.89
CA ASN A 151 -5.58 -10.69 13.08
C ASN A 151 -6.36 -9.56 12.39
N LEU A 152 -6.60 -8.46 13.10
CA LEU A 152 -7.30 -7.31 12.53
C LEU A 152 -6.51 -6.68 11.37
N TRP A 153 -5.19 -6.52 11.52
CA TRP A 153 -4.32 -6.09 10.43
C TRP A 153 -4.35 -7.05 9.24
N SER A 154 -4.29 -8.36 9.51
CA SER A 154 -4.44 -9.41 8.50
C SER A 154 -5.71 -9.24 7.68
N ASP A 155 -6.85 -9.01 8.35
CA ASP A 155 -8.15 -8.82 7.71
C ASP A 155 -8.16 -7.60 6.78
N GLY A 156 -7.58 -6.49 7.26
CA GLY A 156 -7.42 -5.28 6.46
C GLY A 156 -6.61 -5.51 5.19
N PHE A 157 -5.46 -6.18 5.30
CA PHE A 157 -4.62 -6.50 4.16
C PHE A 157 -5.30 -7.49 3.20
N LYS A 158 -6.02 -8.50 3.70
CA LYS A 158 -6.82 -9.42 2.89
C LYS A 158 -7.89 -8.69 2.09
N ASP A 159 -8.63 -7.77 2.71
CA ASP A 159 -9.65 -6.98 2.01
C ASP A 159 -9.02 -6.08 0.93
N ALA A 160 -7.91 -5.40 1.25
CA ALA A 160 -7.15 -4.62 0.27
C ALA A 160 -6.68 -5.49 -0.92
N GLY A 161 -6.19 -6.71 -0.66
CA GLY A 161 -5.77 -7.65 -1.71
C GLY A 161 -6.91 -8.08 -2.62
N LYS A 162 -8.08 -8.36 -2.03
CA LYS A 162 -9.31 -8.67 -2.78
C LYS A 162 -9.72 -7.52 -3.69
N LYS A 163 -9.58 -6.27 -3.25
CA LYS A 163 -9.88 -5.05 -4.01
C LYS A 163 -8.86 -4.82 -5.13
N LEU A 164 -7.57 -4.99 -4.84
CA LEU A 164 -6.49 -4.90 -5.83
C LEU A 164 -6.74 -5.83 -7.01
N ALA A 165 -6.98 -7.11 -6.71
CA ALA A 165 -7.26 -8.09 -7.76
C ALA A 165 -8.51 -7.75 -8.56
N SER A 166 -9.58 -7.31 -7.91
CA SER A 166 -10.80 -6.88 -8.60
C SER A 166 -10.57 -5.66 -9.49
N MET A 167 -9.70 -4.72 -9.10
CA MET A 167 -9.33 -3.56 -9.88
C MET A 167 -8.53 -3.95 -11.12
N ILE A 168 -7.46 -4.74 -10.95
CA ILE A 168 -6.64 -5.25 -12.07
C ILE A 168 -7.51 -6.05 -13.05
N LYS A 169 -8.33 -6.99 -12.56
CA LYS A 169 -9.22 -7.79 -13.41
C LYS A 169 -10.22 -6.95 -14.21
N LYS A 170 -10.69 -5.84 -13.64
CA LYS A 170 -11.63 -4.95 -14.34
C LYS A 170 -10.94 -4.16 -15.44
N GLY A 171 -9.69 -3.73 -15.24
CA GLY A 171 -8.94 -3.03 -16.28
C GLY A 171 -8.24 -3.94 -17.29
N LEU A 172 -8.24 -5.26 -17.08
CA LEU A 172 -7.82 -6.27 -18.07
C LEU A 172 -8.92 -6.64 -19.08
N LYS A 173 -10.18 -6.29 -18.78
CA LYS A 173 -11.33 -6.52 -19.67
C LYS A 173 -11.47 -5.37 -20.65
#